data_AF-Q7NEM3-F1
#
_entry.id   AF-Q7NEM3-F1
#
_cell.length_a   1.000
_cell.length_b   1.000
_cell.length_c   1.000
_cell.angle_alpha   90.00
_cell.angle_beta   90.00
_cell.angle_gamma   90.00
#
_symmetry.space_group_name_H-M   'P 1'
#
loop_
_entity.id
_entity.type
_entity.pdbx_description
1 polymer ?
#
loop_
_entity_poly.entity_id
_entity_poly.type
_entity_poly.pdbx_seq_one_letter_code
_entity_poly.pdbx_strand_id
1 'polypeptide(L)'
;MATRAEYLRNPSHRLVFHYTPKHASWMNQVEIWLSILARKVFKRGSFQSVEQLREKVWSFIEYYNAQWARPFKWTYQGKPLEA
;
A
#
# COMPACT_ATOMS: atom_id res chain seq x y z
N MET A 1 -13.41 30.40 3.85
CA MET A 1 -12.08 30.07 3.28
C MET A 1 -12.11 28.63 2.82
N ALA A 2 -11.60 28.32 1.63
CA ALA A 2 -11.47 26.92 1.20
C ALA A 2 -10.51 26.20 2.14
N THR A 3 -10.93 25.05 2.66
CA THR A 3 -10.07 24.21 3.50
C THR A 3 -8.94 23.61 2.65
N ARG A 4 -7.82 23.24 3.28
CA ARG A 4 -6.74 22.53 2.59
C ARG A 4 -7.26 21.27 1.87
N ALA A 5 -8.22 20.56 2.48
CA ALA A 5 -8.80 19.37 1.89
C ALA A 5 -9.62 19.68 0.62
N GLU A 6 -10.38 20.78 0.61
CA GLU A 6 -11.12 21.22 -0.58
C GLU A 6 -10.17 21.60 -1.72
N TYR A 7 -9.09 22.33 -1.42
CA TYR A 7 -8.06 22.66 -2.41
C TYR A 7 -7.42 21.39 -3.00
N LEU A 8 -7.02 20.43 -2.16
CA LEU A 8 -6.34 19.22 -2.62
C LEU A 8 -7.26 18.24 -3.37
N ARG A 9 -8.58 18.33 -3.22
CA ARG A 9 -9.56 17.49 -3.94
C ARG A 9 -9.97 18.07 -5.30
N ASN A 10 -9.53 19.28 -5.65
CA ASN A 10 -9.98 19.94 -6.87
C ASN A 10 -9.52 19.17 -8.13
N PRO A 11 -10.44 18.65 -8.96
CA PRO A 11 -10.09 17.86 -10.14
C PRO A 11 -9.38 18.67 -11.24
N SER A 12 -9.36 20.01 -11.18
CA SER A 12 -8.59 20.83 -12.13
C SER A 12 -7.09 20.86 -11.82
N HIS A 13 -6.67 20.41 -10.64
CA HIS A 13 -5.27 20.39 -10.26
C HIS A 13 -4.52 19.21 -10.90
N ARG A 14 -3.22 19.41 -11.15
CA ARG A 14 -2.33 18.34 -11.61
C ARG A 14 -2.26 17.16 -10.62
N LEU A 15 -2.39 17.45 -9.33
CA LEU A 15 -2.38 16.47 -8.25
C LEU A 15 -3.70 16.55 -7.48
N VAL A 16 -4.45 15.45 -7.50
CA VAL A 16 -5.74 15.31 -6.84
C VAL A 16 -5.63 14.29 -5.71
N PHE A 17 -6.03 14.68 -4.51
CA PHE A 17 -6.01 13.81 -3.33
C PHE A 17 -7.35 13.12 -3.16
N HIS A 18 -7.35 11.79 -3.20
CA HIS A 18 -8.49 10.97 -2.83
C HIS A 18 -8.35 10.52 -1.38
N TYR A 19 -9.25 10.99 -0.52
CA TYR A 19 -9.27 10.59 0.88
C TYR A 19 -10.20 9.39 1.05
N THR A 20 -9.72 8.36 1.74
CA THR A 20 -10.57 7.25 2.18
C THR A 20 -11.49 7.70 3.32
N PRO A 21 -12.64 7.02 3.51
CA PRO A 21 -13.46 7.22 4.71
C PRO A 21 -12.65 7.02 5.98
N LYS A 22 -13.05 7.69 7.07
CA LYS A 22 -12.45 7.44 8.38
C LYS A 22 -12.63 5.97 8.75
N HIS A 23 -11.60 5.38 9.34
CA HIS A 23 -11.55 3.96 9.73
C HIS A 23 -11.61 2.96 8.56
N ALA A 24 -11.39 3.38 7.30
CA ALA A 24 -11.39 2.50 6.13
C ALA A 24 -9.97 2.10 5.66
N SER A 25 -9.12 1.64 6.57
CA SER A 25 -7.74 1.19 6.24
C SER A 25 -7.72 0.05 5.22
N TRP A 26 -8.76 -0.79 5.17
CA TRP A 26 -8.88 -1.87 4.17
C TRP A 26 -8.99 -1.34 2.72
N MET A 27 -9.35 -0.07 2.52
CA MET A 27 -9.36 0.56 1.21
C MET A 27 -7.96 1.03 0.78
N ASN A 28 -7.01 1.11 1.71
CA ASN A 28 -5.64 1.53 1.42
C ASN A 28 -4.80 0.34 0.94
N GLN A 29 -4.70 0.18 -0.38
CA GLN A 29 -3.92 -0.89 -1.01
C GLN A 29 -2.45 -0.91 -0.62
N VAL A 30 -1.88 0.26 -0.29
CA VAL A 30 -0.49 0.36 0.17
C VAL A 30 -0.32 -0.36 1.51
N GLU A 31 -1.28 -0.25 2.43
CA GLU A 31 -1.23 -0.95 3.73
C GLU A 31 -1.33 -2.46 3.57
N ILE A 32 -2.14 -2.93 2.61
CA ILE A 32 -2.24 -4.36 2.28
C ILE A 32 -0.89 -4.87 1.77
N TRP A 33 -0.25 -4.13 0.84
CA TRP A 33 1.06 -4.51 0.32
C TRP A 33 2.14 -4.48 1.40
N LEU A 34 2.17 -3.46 2.26
CA LEU A 34 3.11 -3.39 3.40
C LEU A 34 2.92 -4.57 4.37
N SER A 35 1.69 -5.04 4.57
CA SER A 35 1.39 -6.24 5.35
C SER A 35 1.91 -7.54 4.70
N ILE A 36 2.02 -7.58 3.37
CA ILE A 36 2.67 -8.69 2.65
C ILE A 36 4.18 -8.62 2.85
N LEU A 37 4.79 -7.46 2.63
CA LEU A 37 6.22 -7.23 2.86
C LEU A 37 6.63 -7.61 4.28
N ALA A 38 5.88 -7.15 5.29
CA ALA A 38 6.15 -7.46 6.68
C ALA A 38 6.10 -8.96 6.97
N ARG A 39 5.12 -9.69 6.43
CA ARG A 39 4.98 -11.14 6.64
C ARG A 39 6.03 -11.95 5.88
N LYS A 40 6.44 -11.53 4.70
CA LYS A 40 7.33 -12.29 3.80
C LYS A 40 8.81 -11.98 4.02
N VAL A 41 9.15 -10.73 4.33
CA VAL A 41 10.54 -10.27 4.48
C VAL A 41 10.90 -10.10 5.95
N PHE A 42 10.12 -9.32 6.72
CA PHE A 42 10.53 -8.94 8.08
C PHE A 42 10.26 -10.02 9.11
N LYS A 43 9.07 -10.63 9.14
CA LYS A 43 8.67 -11.61 10.16
C LYS A 43 9.59 -12.85 10.21
N ARG A 44 10.26 -13.17 9.10
CA ARG A 44 11.18 -14.30 8.97
C ARG A 44 12.60 -13.87 8.60
N GLY A 45 12.87 -12.57 8.60
CA GLY A 45 14.16 -12.02 8.23
C GLY A 45 15.09 -11.96 9.44
N SER A 46 16.32 -12.44 9.25
CA SER A 46 17.44 -12.12 10.12
C SER A 46 18.45 -11.38 9.26
N PHE A 47 18.87 -10.21 9.71
CA PHE A 47 19.72 -9.31 8.93
C PHE A 47 20.98 -8.97 9.73
N GLN A 48 22.13 -9.04 9.06
CA GLN A 48 23.44 -8.77 9.65
C GLN A 48 23.80 -7.28 9.59
N SER A 49 23.13 -6.50 8.72
CA SER A 49 23.30 -5.05 8.61
C SER A 49 22.07 -4.37 8.00
N VAL A 50 22.04 -3.03 8.04
CA VAL A 50 20.99 -2.22 7.42
C VAL A 50 21.05 -2.31 5.89
N GLU A 51 22.24 -2.46 5.33
CA GLU A 51 22.48 -2.64 3.90
C GLU A 51 21.85 -3.94 3.43
N GLN A 52 22.06 -5.04 4.15
CA GLN A 52 21.45 -6.34 3.81
C GLN A 52 19.92 -6.28 3.91
N LEU A 53 19.37 -5.59 4.92
CA LEU A 53 17.94 -5.34 5.02
C LEU A 53 17.42 -4.58 3.80
N ARG A 54 18.09 -3.50 3.41
CA ARG A 54 17.74 -2.69 2.24
C ARG A 54 17.74 -3.52 0.96
N GLU A 55 18.81 -4.26 0.70
CA GLU A 55 18.92 -5.14 -0.47
C GLU A 55 17.78 -6.15 -0.50
N LYS A 56 17.48 -6.79 0.64
CA LYS A 56 16.38 -7.77 0.70
C LYS A 56 15.03 -7.16 0.38
N VAL A 57 14.77 -5.94 0.84
CA VAL A 57 13.54 -5.20 0.52
C VAL A 57 13.47 -4.90 -0.98
N TRP A 58 14.56 -4.39 -1.59
CA TRP A 58 14.59 -4.11 -3.02
C TRP A 58 14.37 -5.36 -3.88
N SER A 59 15.09 -6.44 -3.60
CA SER A 59 14.91 -7.71 -4.31
C SER A 59 13.50 -8.27 -4.16
N PHE A 60 12.88 -8.11 -2.99
CA PHE A 60 11.49 -8.51 -2.79
C PHE A 60 10.51 -7.64 -3.60
N ILE A 61 10.73 -6.33 -3.68
CA ILE A 61 9.92 -5.42 -4.51
C ILE A 61 10.01 -5.82 -5.99
N GLU A 62 11.22 -6.04 -6.50
CA GLU A 62 11.45 -6.46 -7.89
C GLU A 62 10.76 -7.80 -8.20
N TYR A 63 10.95 -8.79 -7.33
CA TYR A 63 10.29 -10.09 -7.46
C TYR A 63 8.77 -9.98 -7.41
N TYR A 64 8.24 -9.23 -6.43
CA TYR A 64 6.80 -9.03 -6.29
C TYR A 64 6.21 -8.39 -7.54
N ASN A 65 6.85 -7.35 -8.06
CA ASN A 65 6.42 -6.64 -9.26
C ASN A 65 6.43 -7.55 -10.50
N ALA A 66 7.45 -8.37 -10.66
CA ALA A 66 7.57 -9.26 -11.81
C ALA A 66 6.62 -10.45 -11.77
N GLN A 67 6.34 -10.99 -10.59
CA GLN A 67 5.68 -12.31 -10.46
C GLN A 67 4.27 -12.25 -9.89
N TRP A 68 4.00 -11.35 -8.94
CA TRP A 68 2.80 -11.38 -8.12
C TRP A 68 1.94 -10.13 -8.21
N ALA A 69 2.45 -9.05 -8.81
CA ALA A 69 1.70 -7.80 -8.95
C ALA A 69 0.44 -8.02 -9.77
N ARG A 70 -0.69 -7.93 -9.07
CA ARG A 70 -2.04 -7.99 -9.64
C ARG A 70 -2.94 -7.07 -8.84
N PRO A 71 -3.96 -6.47 -9.45
CA PRO A 71 -4.94 -5.69 -8.72
C PRO A 71 -5.49 -6.49 -7.55
N PHE A 72 -5.41 -5.92 -6.35
CA PHE A 72 -6.10 -6.51 -5.20
C PHE A 72 -7.59 -6.45 -5.46
N LYS A 73 -8.29 -7.55 -5.19
CA LYS A 73 -9.75 -7.52 -5.20
C LYS A 73 -10.21 -6.79 -3.93
N TRP A 74 -11.05 -5.77 -4.06
CA TRP A 74 -11.57 -4.99 -2.93
C TRP A 74 -12.99 -4.52 -3.19
N THR A 75 -13.75 -4.22 -2.13
CA THR A 75 -15.07 -3.58 -2.22
C THR A 75 -15.14 -2.40 -1.25
N TYR A 76 -16.01 -1.44 -1.58
CA TYR A 76 -16.29 -0.32 -0.67
C TYR A 76 -17.02 -0.77 0.61
N GLN A 77 -17.68 -1.93 0.60
CA GLN A 77 -18.55 -2.39 1.68
C GLN A 77 -17.78 -2.97 2.88
N GLY A 78 -16.45 -3.09 2.81
CA GLY A 78 -15.63 -3.65 3.90
C GLY A 78 -15.90 -5.14 4.17
N LYS A 79 -16.62 -5.83 3.28
CA LYS A 79 -16.87 -7.26 3.38
C LYS A 79 -15.74 -8.03 2.69
N PRO A 80 -15.20 -9.10 3.32
CA PRO A 80 -14.29 -10.01 2.65
C PRO A 80 -14.89 -10.52 1.35
N LEU A 81 -14.10 -10.54 0.29
CA LEU A 81 -14.51 -11.14 -0.97
C LEU A 81 -14.44 -12.66 -0.84
N GLU A 82 -15.50 -13.34 -1.30
CA GLU A 82 -15.50 -14.80 -1.41
C GLU A 82 -14.39 -15.26 -2.37
N ALA A 83 -13.77 -16.39 -2.04
CA ALA A 83 -12.56 -16.91 -2.70
C ALA A 83 -12.86 -17.50 -4.08
#